data_AF-A0A1C6SAZ4-F1
#
_entry.id   AF-A0A1C6SAZ4-F1
#
_cell.length_a   1.000
_cell.length_b   1.000
_cell.length_c   1.000
_cell.angle_alpha   90.00
_cell.angle_beta   90.00
_cell.angle_gamma   90.00
#
_symmetry.space_group_name_H-M   'P 1'
#
loop_
_entity.id
_entity.type
_entity.pdbx_description
1 polymer ?
#
loop_
_entity_poly.entity_id
_entity_poly.type
_entity_poly.pdbx_seq_one_letter_code
_entity_poly.pdbx_strand_id
1 'polypeptide(L)'
;MVAVLVLAVAAVGGWRWWHQHPPYGPEALHLRSSLEFVGYEEAQAALGPAYQAPVTSDGDQLVLGRVSWQKPPAPLEGGYFALFLIDKRTDLKPSVFAVAAPQESVGMGSAGVENRIPDRYPWLRGAGDIRVSEHEWLSVGSRLGIVDAAASPLTFVVRFPHLERHERVHPIATAPVTLPDLLLALVYMGPDGQVYWAQRLQG
;
A
#
# COMPACT_ATOMS: atom_id res chain seq x y z
N MET A 1 26.55 -36.12 18.70
CA MET A 1 26.54 -34.90 17.85
C MET A 1 25.16 -34.55 17.27
N VAL A 2 24.22 -35.50 17.16
CA VAL A 2 22.85 -35.25 16.66
C VAL A 2 21.98 -34.44 17.65
N ALA A 3 22.07 -34.71 18.95
CA ALA A 3 21.24 -34.04 19.96
C ALA A 3 21.50 -32.52 20.09
N VAL A 4 22.75 -32.07 19.94
CA VAL A 4 23.11 -30.65 19.99
C VAL A 4 22.57 -29.90 18.76
N LEU A 5 22.55 -30.55 17.60
CA LEU A 5 21.99 -29.97 16.37
C LEU A 5 20.47 -29.81 16.46
N VAL A 6 19.77 -30.79 17.05
CA VAL A 6 18.31 -30.73 17.27
C VAL A 6 17.95 -29.62 18.26
N LEU A 7 18.71 -29.48 19.36
CA LEU A 7 18.49 -28.40 20.33
C LEU A 7 18.78 -27.02 19.74
N ALA A 8 19.81 -26.88 18.91
CA ALA A 8 20.10 -25.62 18.21
C ALA A 8 19.00 -25.24 17.20
N VAL A 9 18.50 -26.20 16.42
CA VAL A 9 17.38 -25.98 15.48
C VAL A 9 16.09 -25.64 16.22
N ALA A 10 15.80 -26.30 17.35
CA ALA A 10 14.63 -26.00 18.17
C ALA A 10 14.73 -24.63 18.85
N ALA A 11 15.91 -24.25 19.36
CA ALA A 11 16.14 -22.94 19.96
C ALA A 11 16.06 -21.81 18.93
N VAL A 12 16.66 -21.98 17.75
CA VAL A 12 16.57 -21.01 16.65
C VAL A 12 15.14 -20.96 16.09
N GLY A 13 14.45 -22.09 16.00
CA GLY A 13 13.06 -22.19 15.58
C GLY A 13 12.12 -21.49 16.57
N GLY A 14 12.30 -21.72 17.87
CA GLY A 14 11.55 -21.04 18.94
C GLY A 14 11.82 -19.55 19.02
N TRP A 15 13.08 -19.13 18.84
CA TRP A 15 13.46 -17.71 18.76
C TRP A 15 12.82 -17.04 17.54
N ARG A 16 12.93 -17.65 16.36
CA ARG A 16 12.30 -17.14 15.14
C ARG A 16 10.79 -17.10 15.26
N TRP A 17 10.18 -18.13 15.83
CA TRP A 17 8.76 -18.14 16.12
C TRP A 17 8.39 -16.97 17.05
N TRP A 18 9.08 -16.78 18.16
CA TRP A 18 8.80 -15.68 19.09
C TRP A 18 8.97 -14.28 18.47
N HIS A 19 9.91 -14.10 17.54
CA HIS A 19 10.23 -12.80 16.94
C HIS A 19 9.66 -12.57 15.53
N GLN A 20 8.98 -13.54 14.92
CA GLN A 20 8.45 -13.46 13.54
C GLN A 20 6.94 -13.70 13.45
N HIS A 21 6.21 -13.66 14.57
CA HIS A 21 4.75 -13.68 14.53
C HIS A 21 4.21 -12.25 14.53
N PRO A 22 3.28 -11.92 13.62
CA PRO A 22 2.63 -10.63 13.69
C PRO A 22 1.86 -10.50 14.99
N PRO A 23 1.72 -9.28 15.53
CA PRO A 23 0.91 -9.05 16.73
C PRO A 23 -0.56 -9.44 16.52
N TYR A 24 -1.04 -9.46 15.27
CA TYR A 24 -2.37 -9.92 14.86
C TYR A 24 -2.42 -10.13 13.33
N GLY A 25 -3.37 -10.96 12.87
CA GLY A 25 -3.70 -11.08 11.44
C GLY A 25 -4.70 -10.02 10.95
N PRO A 26 -4.88 -9.87 9.63
CA PRO A 26 -5.77 -8.85 9.05
C PRO A 26 -7.24 -9.03 9.45
N GLU A 27 -7.66 -10.23 9.83
CA GLU A 27 -9.01 -10.52 10.32
C GLU A 27 -9.39 -9.71 11.55
N ALA A 28 -8.41 -9.38 12.42
CA ALA A 28 -8.64 -8.58 13.62
C ALA A 28 -9.04 -7.12 13.32
N LEU A 29 -8.78 -6.65 12.09
CA LEU A 29 -9.03 -5.27 11.68
C LEU A 29 -10.45 -5.04 11.16
N HIS A 30 -11.20 -6.09 10.83
CA HIS A 30 -12.53 -5.98 10.23
C HIS A 30 -12.57 -4.95 9.07
N LEU A 31 -11.62 -5.08 8.15
CA LEU A 31 -11.36 -4.12 7.08
C LEU A 31 -12.58 -3.90 6.19
N ARG A 32 -12.82 -2.63 5.84
CA ARG A 32 -13.83 -2.20 4.86
C ARG A 32 -13.20 -1.24 3.87
N SER A 33 -13.61 -1.35 2.60
CA SER A 33 -13.11 -0.47 1.55
C SER A 33 -14.13 -0.22 0.46
N SER A 34 -13.95 0.90 -0.24
CA SER A 34 -14.63 1.20 -1.50
C SER A 34 -13.71 2.01 -2.42
N LEU A 35 -13.84 1.80 -3.72
CA LEU A 35 -13.27 2.65 -4.77
C LEU A 35 -14.37 3.13 -5.70
N GLU A 36 -14.33 4.40 -6.08
CA GLU A 36 -15.26 5.01 -7.02
C GLU A 36 -14.56 6.05 -7.89
N PHE A 37 -15.02 6.20 -9.14
CA PHE A 37 -14.61 7.33 -9.97
C PHE A 37 -15.39 8.58 -9.55
N VAL A 38 -14.71 9.72 -9.50
CA VAL A 38 -15.31 10.98 -9.08
C VAL A 38 -14.82 12.15 -9.92
N GLY A 39 -15.61 13.23 -9.94
CA GLY A 39 -15.14 14.53 -10.39
C GLY A 39 -14.27 15.25 -9.35
N TYR A 40 -13.64 16.36 -9.75
CA TYR A 40 -12.83 17.17 -8.84
C TYR A 40 -13.63 17.70 -7.64
N GLU A 41 -14.86 18.20 -7.87
CA GLU A 41 -15.69 18.76 -6.80
C GLU A 41 -16.09 17.70 -5.76
N GLU A 42 -16.46 16.50 -6.21
CA GLU A 42 -16.79 15.36 -5.34
C GLU A 42 -15.56 14.89 -4.55
N ALA A 43 -14.39 14.81 -5.21
CA ALA A 43 -13.12 14.50 -4.57
C ALA A 43 -12.77 15.52 -3.48
N GLN A 44 -12.90 16.81 -3.79
CA GLN A 44 -12.61 17.90 -2.86
C GLN A 44 -13.59 17.91 -1.67
N ALA A 45 -14.87 17.67 -1.92
CA ALA A 45 -15.87 17.55 -0.88
C ALA A 45 -15.58 16.35 0.05
N ALA A 46 -15.15 15.22 -0.50
CA ALA A 46 -14.82 14.03 0.28
C ALA A 46 -13.57 14.19 1.15
N LEU A 47 -12.57 14.94 0.70
CA LEU A 47 -11.36 15.25 1.47
C LEU A 47 -11.59 16.34 2.53
N GLY A 48 -12.58 17.22 2.31
CA GLY A 48 -12.86 18.36 3.18
C GLY A 48 -11.92 19.54 2.94
N PRO A 49 -12.11 20.65 3.68
CA PRO A 49 -11.45 21.93 3.40
C PRO A 49 -9.98 21.98 3.81
N ALA A 50 -9.51 21.06 4.64
CA ALA A 50 -8.13 21.03 5.13
C ALA A 50 -7.13 20.47 4.11
N TYR A 51 -7.62 19.80 3.07
CA TYR A 51 -6.81 19.13 2.06
C TYR A 51 -7.28 19.54 0.67
N GLN A 52 -6.39 19.40 -0.32
CA GLN A 52 -6.71 19.72 -1.71
C GLN A 52 -6.77 18.44 -2.55
N ALA A 53 -7.84 18.28 -3.32
CA ALA A 53 -7.91 17.20 -4.31
C ALA A 53 -6.83 17.38 -5.39
N PRO A 54 -6.27 16.30 -5.95
CA PRO A 54 -5.32 16.40 -7.05
C PRO A 54 -5.93 17.15 -8.22
N VAL A 55 -5.21 18.14 -8.73
CA VAL A 55 -5.62 18.89 -9.93
C VAL A 55 -5.57 17.97 -11.14
N THR A 56 -6.63 17.99 -11.93
CA THR A 56 -6.80 17.19 -13.16
C THR A 56 -6.59 18.03 -14.40
N SER A 57 -5.98 17.42 -15.41
CA SER A 57 -6.01 17.88 -16.80
C SER A 57 -7.02 17.09 -17.62
N ASP A 58 -7.25 17.48 -18.88
CA ASP A 58 -8.17 16.78 -19.78
C ASP A 58 -7.77 15.31 -19.93
N GLY A 59 -8.73 14.42 -19.70
CA GLY A 59 -8.56 12.96 -19.80
C GLY A 59 -8.04 12.29 -18.51
N ASP A 60 -7.54 13.04 -17.54
CA ASP A 60 -7.17 12.49 -16.23
C ASP A 60 -8.39 11.87 -15.54
N GLN A 61 -8.15 10.85 -14.73
CA GLN A 61 -9.18 10.24 -13.90
C GLN A 61 -8.84 10.38 -12.42
N LEU A 62 -9.83 10.74 -11.61
CA LEU A 62 -9.76 10.67 -10.17
C LEU A 62 -10.47 9.43 -9.66
N VAL A 63 -9.80 8.72 -8.77
CA VAL A 63 -10.38 7.60 -8.02
C VAL A 63 -10.39 7.99 -6.55
N LEU A 64 -11.59 8.01 -5.96
CA LEU A 64 -11.81 8.18 -4.54
C LEU A 64 -11.82 6.81 -3.87
N GLY A 65 -10.95 6.64 -2.89
CA GLY A 65 -10.91 5.48 -2.03
C GLY A 65 -11.27 5.81 -0.59
N ARG A 66 -12.05 4.93 0.02
CA ARG A 66 -12.29 4.94 1.46
C ARG A 66 -11.88 3.61 2.04
N VAL A 67 -11.11 3.63 3.11
CA VAL A 67 -10.68 2.45 3.84
C VAL A 67 -10.90 2.69 5.32
N SER A 68 -11.48 1.70 6.01
CA SER A 68 -11.60 1.75 7.46
C SER A 68 -11.29 0.39 8.07
N TRP A 69 -10.79 0.44 9.29
CA TRP A 69 -10.54 -0.70 10.15
C TRP A 69 -10.94 -0.38 11.59
N GLN A 70 -11.20 -1.42 12.36
CA GLN A 70 -11.36 -1.33 13.80
C GLN A 70 -9.99 -1.21 14.49
N LYS A 71 -10.01 -0.67 15.71
CA LYS A 71 -8.80 -0.57 16.53
C LYS A 71 -8.16 -1.95 16.67
N PRO A 72 -6.88 -2.12 16.29
CA PRO A 72 -6.22 -3.41 16.42
C PRO A 72 -6.05 -3.81 17.89
N PRO A 73 -5.92 -5.11 18.18
CA PRO A 73 -5.75 -5.63 19.55
C PRO A 73 -4.43 -5.18 20.20
N ALA A 74 -3.43 -4.84 19.39
CA ALA A 74 -2.14 -4.31 19.82
C ALA A 74 -1.73 -3.14 18.90
N PRO A 75 -0.89 -2.19 19.37
CA PRO A 75 -0.34 -1.15 18.51
C PRO A 75 0.57 -1.73 17.42
N LEU A 76 0.99 -0.89 16.47
CA LEU A 76 1.83 -1.32 15.34
C LEU A 76 3.28 -1.65 15.74
N GLU A 77 3.70 -1.32 16.96
CA GLU A 77 5.03 -1.61 17.55
C GLU A 77 6.22 -1.24 16.64
N GLY A 78 6.18 -0.03 16.06
CA GLY A 78 7.23 0.45 15.14
C GLY A 78 7.13 -0.11 13.72
N GLY A 79 6.17 -1.00 13.46
CA GLY A 79 5.70 -1.33 12.12
C GLY A 79 4.75 -0.27 11.56
N TYR A 80 4.23 -0.52 10.36
CA TYR A 80 3.30 0.35 9.68
C TYR A 80 2.39 -0.44 8.73
N PHE A 81 1.24 0.14 8.39
CA PHE A 81 0.46 -0.35 7.26
C PHE A 81 0.89 0.33 5.96
N ALA A 82 1.05 -0.46 4.91
CA ALA A 82 1.27 -0.01 3.55
C ALA A 82 -0.01 -0.28 2.74
N LEU A 83 -0.70 0.79 2.34
CA LEU A 83 -1.88 0.73 1.47
C LEU A 83 -1.45 0.98 0.03
N PHE A 84 -1.64 -0.04 -0.80
CA PHE A 84 -1.28 -0.04 -2.22
C PHE A 84 -2.53 0.08 -3.09
N LEU A 85 -2.48 0.97 -4.08
CA LEU A 85 -3.38 0.96 -5.23
C LEU A 85 -2.54 0.65 -6.47
N ILE A 86 -2.83 -0.44 -7.16
CA ILE A 86 -2.05 -0.94 -8.30
C ILE A 86 -2.95 -1.09 -9.51
N ASP A 87 -2.51 -0.61 -10.67
CA ASP A 87 -3.14 -0.92 -11.96
C ASP A 87 -2.66 -2.28 -12.45
N LYS A 88 -3.54 -3.29 -12.42
CA LYS A 88 -3.23 -4.68 -12.77
C LYS A 88 -2.80 -4.88 -14.23
N ARG A 89 -3.11 -3.92 -15.12
CA ARG A 89 -2.74 -4.01 -16.54
C ARG A 89 -1.25 -3.78 -16.74
N THR A 90 -0.64 -2.96 -15.87
CA THR A 90 0.75 -2.50 -16.00
C THR A 90 1.61 -2.86 -14.79
N ASP A 91 0.99 -3.28 -13.69
CA ASP A 91 1.62 -3.50 -12.38
C ASP A 91 2.30 -2.25 -11.81
N LEU A 92 1.80 -1.07 -12.20
CA LEU A 92 2.31 0.21 -11.74
C LEU A 92 1.40 0.82 -10.69
N LYS A 93 2.01 1.64 -9.83
CA LYS A 93 1.31 2.46 -8.85
C LYS A 93 1.10 3.87 -9.40
N PRO A 94 0.02 4.55 -9.02
CA PRO A 94 -0.13 5.98 -9.25
C PRO A 94 0.87 6.75 -8.38
N SER A 95 1.21 7.99 -8.75
CA SER A 95 2.20 8.80 -8.03
C SER A 95 1.62 9.88 -7.14
N VAL A 96 0.40 10.32 -7.41
CA VAL A 96 -0.22 11.49 -6.76
C VAL A 96 -1.42 11.05 -5.93
N PHE A 97 -1.33 11.27 -4.63
CA PHE A 97 -2.39 11.05 -3.65
C PHE A 97 -2.69 12.35 -2.91
N ALA A 98 -3.96 12.55 -2.58
CA ALA A 98 -4.39 13.41 -1.48
C ALA A 98 -5.09 12.54 -0.45
N VAL A 99 -4.89 12.83 0.84
CA VAL A 99 -5.37 11.97 1.93
C VAL A 99 -5.98 12.82 3.03
N ALA A 100 -7.15 12.40 3.50
CA ALA A 100 -7.79 12.92 4.69
C ALA A 100 -7.92 11.77 5.71
N ALA A 101 -7.40 12.01 6.91
CA ALA A 101 -7.46 11.07 8.04
C ALA A 101 -7.64 11.86 9.34
N PRO A 102 -8.14 11.24 10.44
CA PRO A 102 -8.31 11.90 11.72
C PRO A 102 -7.01 12.43 12.35
N GLN A 103 -5.86 11.90 11.94
CA GLN A 103 -4.54 12.25 12.44
C GLN A 103 -3.52 12.31 11.31
N GLU A 104 -2.48 13.13 11.48
CA GLU A 104 -1.36 13.27 10.54
C GLU A 104 -0.34 12.13 10.68
N SER A 105 -0.80 10.90 10.50
CA SER A 105 0.02 9.68 10.62
C SER A 105 0.12 8.90 9.31
N VAL A 106 -0.19 9.57 8.19
CA VAL A 106 -0.17 8.99 6.84
C VAL A 106 0.83 9.75 5.97
N GLY A 107 1.82 9.02 5.46
CA GLY A 107 2.80 9.52 4.50
C GLY A 107 2.62 8.89 3.12
N MET A 108 3.09 9.58 2.08
CA MET A 108 3.13 9.07 0.71
C MET A 108 4.59 8.80 0.31
N GLY A 109 4.83 7.68 -0.37
CA GLY A 109 6.15 7.36 -0.92
C GLY A 109 6.29 5.89 -1.27
N SER A 110 7.52 5.41 -1.37
CA SER A 110 7.86 3.99 -1.48
C SER A 110 9.02 3.67 -0.53
N ALA A 111 9.25 2.39 -0.27
CA ALA A 111 10.39 1.95 0.53
C ALA A 111 11.01 0.69 -0.08
N GLY A 112 12.33 0.64 -0.24
CA GLY A 112 12.99 -0.52 -0.90
C GLY A 112 12.77 -1.87 -0.23
N VAL A 113 12.35 -1.90 1.05
CA VAL A 113 11.90 -3.14 1.72
C VAL A 113 10.67 -3.77 1.07
N GLU A 114 9.87 -3.00 0.34
CA GLU A 114 8.67 -3.42 -0.39
C GLU A 114 9.00 -4.32 -1.59
N ASN A 115 10.24 -4.31 -2.07
CA ASN A 115 10.69 -5.14 -3.19
C ASN A 115 10.60 -6.64 -2.89
N ARG A 116 10.47 -7.03 -1.62
CA ARG A 116 10.27 -8.42 -1.18
C ARG A 116 8.80 -8.83 -1.11
N ILE A 117 7.86 -7.88 -1.21
CA ILE A 117 6.42 -8.16 -1.14
C ILE A 117 6.01 -9.13 -2.27
N PRO A 118 6.39 -8.91 -3.54
CA PRO A 118 6.04 -9.83 -4.63
C PRO A 118 6.55 -11.26 -4.43
N ASP A 119 7.71 -11.44 -3.81
CA ASP A 119 8.28 -12.77 -3.55
C ASP A 119 7.40 -13.60 -2.61
N ARG A 120 6.81 -12.94 -1.60
CA ARG A 120 5.91 -13.58 -0.62
C ARG A 120 4.45 -13.59 -1.07
N TYR A 121 4.02 -12.55 -1.79
CA TYR A 121 2.66 -12.36 -2.28
C TYR A 121 2.69 -12.04 -3.78
N PRO A 122 2.78 -13.05 -4.67
CA PRO A 122 2.92 -12.83 -6.11
C PRO A 122 1.78 -12.04 -6.75
N TRP A 123 0.60 -12.04 -6.13
CA TRP A 123 -0.54 -11.24 -6.57
C TRP A 123 -0.37 -9.73 -6.30
N LEU A 124 0.66 -9.31 -5.56
CA LEU A 124 1.08 -7.93 -5.30
C LEU A 124 2.33 -7.53 -6.08
N ARG A 125 2.53 -8.08 -7.28
CA ARG A 125 3.71 -7.83 -8.13
C ARG A 125 4.04 -6.34 -8.37
N GLY A 126 3.07 -5.43 -8.34
CA GLY A 126 3.28 -3.97 -8.47
C GLY A 126 3.62 -3.22 -7.17
N ALA A 127 3.73 -3.91 -6.03
CA ALA A 127 4.00 -3.27 -4.74
C ALA A 127 5.44 -2.72 -4.65
N GLY A 128 6.42 -3.49 -5.12
CA GLY A 128 7.83 -3.08 -5.14
C GLY A 128 8.20 -2.15 -6.29
N ASP A 129 9.48 -1.77 -6.32
CA ASP A 129 10.13 -1.08 -7.42
C ASP A 129 10.47 -2.05 -8.57
N ILE A 130 10.73 -1.52 -9.76
CA ILE A 130 11.16 -2.33 -10.91
C ILE A 130 12.67 -2.50 -10.86
N ARG A 131 13.15 -3.74 -10.87
CA ARG A 131 14.58 -4.03 -11.03
C ARG A 131 14.98 -3.85 -12.50
N VAL A 132 15.82 -2.85 -12.79
CA VAL A 132 16.28 -2.56 -14.17
C VAL A 132 17.68 -3.14 -14.44
N SER A 133 18.49 -3.35 -13.40
CA SER A 133 19.77 -4.07 -13.50
C SER A 133 20.09 -4.78 -12.18
N GLU A 134 21.27 -5.42 -12.07
CA GLU A 134 21.67 -6.11 -10.84
C GLU A 134 21.66 -5.20 -9.60
N HIS A 135 21.99 -3.91 -9.77
CA HIS A 135 22.17 -2.95 -8.67
C HIS A 135 21.24 -1.74 -8.77
N GLU A 136 20.36 -1.69 -9.77
CA GLU A 136 19.52 -0.53 -10.04
C GLU A 136 18.05 -0.87 -9.95
N TRP A 137 17.33 -0.06 -9.17
CA TRP A 137 15.91 -0.14 -8.96
C TRP A 137 15.28 1.18 -9.40
N LEU A 138 14.24 1.07 -10.22
CA LEU A 138 13.45 2.19 -10.67
C LEU A 138 12.20 2.28 -9.79
N SER A 139 12.11 3.37 -9.02
CA SER A 139 10.93 3.65 -8.19
C SER A 139 9.69 3.83 -9.04
N VAL A 140 8.60 3.13 -8.68
CA VAL A 140 7.35 3.12 -9.46
C VAL A 140 6.19 3.66 -8.64
N GLY A 141 5.89 4.95 -8.82
CA GLY A 141 4.79 5.62 -8.14
C GLY A 141 4.89 5.60 -6.61
N SER A 142 3.75 5.75 -5.95
CA SER A 142 3.65 5.92 -4.50
C SER A 142 2.61 4.97 -3.90
N ARG A 143 2.75 4.70 -2.61
CA ARG A 143 1.77 4.04 -1.75
C ARG A 143 1.57 4.87 -0.48
N LEU A 144 0.49 4.64 0.25
CA LEU A 144 0.26 5.30 1.54
C LEU A 144 0.87 4.46 2.67
N GLY A 145 1.72 5.07 3.49
CA GLY A 145 2.27 4.49 4.71
C GLY A 145 1.56 5.06 5.92
N ILE A 146 1.00 4.19 6.76
CA ILE A 146 0.23 4.54 7.95
C ILE A 146 0.98 4.04 9.17
N VAL A 147 1.54 4.95 9.96
CA VAL A 147 2.36 4.61 11.15
C VAL A 147 1.55 4.56 12.44
N ASP A 148 0.29 4.99 12.40
CA ASP A 148 -0.65 4.86 13.52
C ASP A 148 -2.00 4.30 13.04
N ALA A 149 -2.45 3.22 13.66
CA ALA A 149 -3.74 2.61 13.37
C ALA A 149 -4.94 3.52 13.72
N ALA A 150 -4.74 4.58 14.50
CA ALA A 150 -5.74 5.62 14.74
C ALA A 150 -6.04 6.50 13.51
N ALA A 151 -5.32 6.32 12.38
CA ALA A 151 -5.63 6.97 11.10
C ALA A 151 -6.95 6.52 10.44
N SER A 152 -7.65 5.52 10.98
CA SER A 152 -8.95 5.06 10.49
C SER A 152 -10.10 5.92 11.02
N PRO A 153 -11.12 6.25 10.20
CA PRO A 153 -11.25 5.92 8.78
C PRO A 153 -10.36 6.83 7.91
N LEU A 154 -9.87 6.28 6.81
CA LEU A 154 -9.01 6.96 5.85
C LEU A 154 -9.77 7.19 4.53
N THR A 155 -9.75 8.43 4.05
CA THR A 155 -10.21 8.81 2.72
C THR A 155 -9.01 9.24 1.90
N PHE A 156 -8.89 8.77 0.66
CA PHE A 156 -7.84 9.20 -0.25
C PHE A 156 -8.38 9.42 -1.65
N VAL A 157 -7.79 10.36 -2.38
CA VAL A 157 -8.05 10.59 -3.79
C VAL A 157 -6.75 10.38 -4.55
N VAL A 158 -6.84 9.63 -5.64
CA VAL A 158 -5.71 9.33 -6.51
C VAL A 158 -5.97 9.88 -7.89
N ARG A 159 -4.95 10.49 -8.49
CA ARG A 159 -4.97 10.87 -9.90
C ARG A 159 -4.27 9.84 -10.77
N PHE A 160 -4.97 9.38 -11.80
CA PHE A 160 -4.40 8.66 -12.93
C PHE A 160 -4.28 9.64 -14.09
N PRO A 161 -3.05 10.08 -14.44
CA PRO A 161 -2.89 11.04 -15.51
C PRO A 161 -3.14 10.39 -16.87
N HIS A 162 -3.74 11.12 -17.80
CA HIS A 162 -3.77 10.74 -19.21
C HIS A 162 -2.52 11.25 -19.89
N LEU A 163 -1.63 10.33 -20.25
CA LEU A 163 -0.35 10.66 -20.85
C LEU A 163 -0.24 10.08 -22.25
N GLU A 164 0.18 10.94 -23.18
CA GLU A 164 0.61 10.50 -24.50
C GLU A 164 1.85 9.61 -24.37
N ARG A 165 2.06 8.70 -25.33
CA ARG A 165 3.14 7.70 -25.23
C ARG A 165 4.53 8.32 -25.01
N HIS A 166 4.78 9.49 -25.57
CA HIS A 166 6.06 10.20 -25.47
C HIS A 166 6.28 10.93 -24.13
N GLU A 167 5.23 11.12 -23.33
CA GLU A 167 5.26 11.82 -22.04
C GLU A 167 5.47 10.87 -20.86
N ARG A 168 5.53 9.55 -21.12
CA ARG A 168 5.74 8.51 -20.10
C ARG A 168 7.21 8.43 -19.71
N VAL A 169 7.70 9.48 -19.04
CA VAL A 169 9.08 9.58 -18.55
C VAL A 169 9.29 8.72 -17.30
N HIS A 170 8.24 8.48 -16.52
CA HIS A 170 8.29 7.66 -15.31
C HIS A 170 7.24 6.53 -15.33
N PRO A 171 7.57 5.34 -14.82
CA PRO A 171 6.66 4.20 -14.77
C PRO A 171 5.60 4.40 -13.67
N ILE A 172 4.53 5.11 -14.02
CA ILE A 172 3.36 5.31 -13.17
C ILE A 172 2.11 4.74 -13.85
N ALA A 173 1.10 4.40 -13.06
CA ALA A 173 -0.19 4.03 -13.61
C ALA A 173 -0.88 5.24 -14.27
N THR A 174 -1.46 5.04 -15.46
CA THR A 174 -2.04 6.11 -16.29
C THR A 174 -3.48 5.79 -16.69
N ALA A 175 -4.29 6.84 -16.87
CA ALA A 175 -5.63 6.75 -17.44
C ALA A 175 -5.60 6.39 -18.95
N PRO A 176 -6.66 5.77 -19.51
CA PRO A 176 -7.85 5.34 -18.78
C PRO A 176 -7.63 4.03 -18.02
N VAL A 177 -8.17 3.95 -16.81
CA VAL A 177 -8.32 2.74 -15.99
C VAL A 177 -9.81 2.44 -15.80
N THR A 178 -10.15 1.20 -15.48
CA THR A 178 -11.47 0.82 -14.96
C THR A 178 -11.33 0.33 -13.51
N LEU A 179 -12.39 0.39 -12.69
CA LEU A 179 -12.32 -0.11 -11.30
C LEU A 179 -11.92 -1.59 -11.22
N PRO A 180 -12.36 -2.50 -12.13
CA PRO A 180 -11.86 -3.86 -12.16
C PRO A 180 -10.38 -4.01 -12.52
N ASP A 181 -9.74 -3.01 -13.13
CA ASP A 181 -8.30 -3.01 -13.38
C ASP A 181 -7.50 -2.67 -12.11
N LEU A 182 -8.14 -2.12 -11.09
CA LEU A 182 -7.46 -1.66 -9.88
C LEU A 182 -7.44 -2.75 -8.80
N LEU A 183 -6.27 -2.91 -8.20
CA LEU A 183 -6.03 -3.74 -7.01
C LEU A 183 -5.77 -2.83 -5.82
N LEU A 184 -6.64 -2.90 -4.81
CA LEU A 184 -6.44 -2.24 -3.53
C LEU A 184 -6.02 -3.28 -2.49
N ALA A 185 -4.90 -3.03 -1.81
CA ALA A 185 -4.39 -3.95 -0.81
C ALA A 185 -3.79 -3.23 0.39
N LEU A 186 -3.94 -3.85 1.56
CA LEU A 186 -3.30 -3.42 2.80
C LEU A 186 -2.26 -4.46 3.21
N VAL A 187 -1.06 -4.00 3.55
CA VAL A 187 0.05 -4.85 3.99
C VAL A 187 0.52 -4.35 5.35
N TYR A 188 0.76 -5.26 6.30
CA TYR A 188 1.45 -4.91 7.54
C TYR A 188 2.93 -5.26 7.42
N MET A 189 3.75 -4.22 7.59
CA MET A 189 5.20 -4.29 7.62
C MET A 189 5.64 -4.08 9.06
N GLY A 190 6.42 -5.01 9.61
CA GLY A 190 6.92 -4.84 10.97
C GLY A 190 8.18 -3.98 11.04
N PRO A 191 8.64 -3.68 12.27
CA PRO A 191 9.82 -2.84 12.51
C PRO A 191 11.12 -3.43 11.96
N ASP A 192 11.16 -4.74 11.73
CA ASP A 192 12.26 -5.51 11.13
C ASP A 192 12.24 -5.50 9.59
N GLY A 193 11.28 -4.79 8.98
CA GLY A 193 11.08 -4.76 7.54
C GLY A 193 10.52 -6.06 6.96
N GLN A 194 10.02 -6.98 7.80
CA GLN A 194 9.32 -8.18 7.34
C GLN A 194 7.90 -7.83 6.91
N VAL A 195 7.47 -8.48 5.82
CA VAL A 195 6.08 -8.45 5.35
C VAL A 195 5.30 -9.49 6.14
N TYR A 196 4.60 -9.08 7.19
CA TYR A 196 3.93 -10.02 8.08
C TYR A 196 2.68 -10.63 7.46
N TRP A 197 1.79 -9.79 6.92
CA TRP A 197 0.61 -10.20 6.19
C TRP A 197 0.25 -9.21 5.10
N ALA A 198 -0.50 -9.67 4.11
CA ALA A 198 -1.08 -8.85 3.05
C ALA A 198 -2.54 -9.26 2.85
N GLN A 199 -3.43 -8.26 2.80
CA GLN A 199 -4.85 -8.44 2.60
C GLN A 199 -5.30 -7.70 1.35
N ARG A 200 -5.96 -8.41 0.44
CA ARG A 200 -6.67 -7.81 -0.69
C ARG A 200 -7.97 -7.19 -0.18
N LEU A 201 -8.18 -5.92 -0.50
CA LEU A 201 -9.39 -5.17 -0.14
C LEU A 201 -10.38 -5.13 -1.30
N GLN A 202 -9.87 -5.00 -2.53
CA GLN A 202 -10.65 -5.00 -3.77
C GLN A 202 -9.75 -5.42 -4.95
N GLY A 203 -10.34 -6.03 -6.00
CA GLY A 203 -9.69 -6.26 -7.29
C GLY A 203 -9.23 -7.68 -7.59
#